data_AF-A0A3P8CPW7-F1
#
_entry.id   AF-A0A3P8CPW7-F1
#
_cell.length_a   1.000
_cell.length_b   1.000
_cell.length_c   1.000
_cell.angle_alpha   90.00
_cell.angle_beta   90.00
_cell.angle_gamma   90.00
#
_symmetry.space_group_name_H-M   'P 1'
#
loop_
_entity.id
_entity.type
_entity.pdbx_description
1 polymer ?
#
loop_
_entity_poly.entity_id
_entity_poly.type
_entity_poly.pdbx_seq_one_letter_code
_entity_poly.pdbx_strand_id
1 'polypeptide(L)'
;MCASDYYKGCIFHRNIKGFIVQTGDPTGTGKNGQSIWKKRFKDEFHDSLRHNARGIMSMANNGPDSNGSQFFITYSKQTMLDMKYSIFGK
;
A
#
# COMPACT_ATOMS: atom_id res chain seq x y z
N MET A 1 -12.02 6.30 0.62
CA MET A 1 -12.11 5.10 -0.24
C MET A 1 -12.84 3.95 0.47
N CYS A 2 -12.55 3.63 1.73
CA CYS A 2 -13.30 2.60 2.46
C CYS A 2 -14.80 2.92 2.60
N ALA A 3 -15.14 4.16 2.97
CA ALA A 3 -16.54 4.58 3.12
C ALA A 3 -17.33 4.65 1.79
N SER A 4 -16.65 4.61 0.65
CA SER A 4 -17.28 4.68 -0.68
C SER A 4 -17.33 3.31 -1.36
N ASP A 5 -17.22 2.21 -0.60
CA ASP A 5 -17.18 0.81 -1.08
C ASP A 5 -16.12 0.52 -2.16
N TYR A 6 -15.11 1.39 -2.33
CA TYR A 6 -14.15 1.29 -3.43
C TYR A 6 -13.32 0.01 -3.39
N TYR A 7 -13.06 -0.51 -2.18
CA TYR A 7 -12.29 -1.74 -1.98
C TYR A 7 -13.14 -3.01 -1.98
N LYS A 8 -14.47 -2.89 -2.14
CA LYS A 8 -15.37 -4.04 -2.13
C LYS A 8 -15.15 -4.87 -3.40
N GLY A 9 -14.77 -6.13 -3.23
CA GLY A 9 -14.42 -7.02 -4.34
C GLY A 9 -12.98 -6.87 -4.85
N CYS A 10 -12.17 -5.95 -4.29
CA CYS A 10 -10.75 -5.89 -4.59
C CYS A 10 -10.04 -7.13 -4.06
N ILE A 11 -9.47 -7.92 -4.97
CA ILE A 11 -8.71 -9.11 -4.62
C ILE A 11 -7.29 -8.75 -4.16
N PHE A 12 -6.71 -9.62 -3.34
CA PHE A 12 -5.28 -9.63 -3.09
C PHE A 12 -4.57 -10.24 -4.30
N HIS A 13 -4.25 -9.40 -5.28
CA HIS A 13 -3.69 -9.83 -6.57
C HIS A 13 -2.20 -10.22 -6.49
N ARG A 14 -1.48 -9.83 -5.43
CA ARG A 14 -0.07 -10.18 -5.24
C ARG A 14 0.20 -10.60 -3.81
N ASN A 15 0.63 -11.84 -3.62
CA ASN A 15 0.96 -12.43 -2.33
C ASN A 15 2.35 -13.06 -2.39
N ILE A 16 3.30 -12.50 -1.64
CA ILE A 16 4.68 -13.02 -1.55
C ILE A 16 4.86 -13.57 -0.14
N LYS A 17 4.94 -14.90 -0.03
CA LYS A 17 5.05 -15.63 1.24
C LYS A 17 6.20 -15.07 2.09
N GLY A 18 5.88 -14.64 3.31
CA GLY A 18 6.86 -14.12 4.28
C GLY A 18 7.28 -12.67 4.06
N PHE A 19 6.85 -12.03 2.98
CA PHE A 19 7.21 -10.65 2.63
C PHE A 19 6.01 -9.71 2.75
N ILE A 20 5.14 -9.67 1.73
CA ILE A 20 3.98 -8.77 1.68
C ILE A 20 2.77 -9.44 1.02
N VAL A 21 1.60 -8.90 1.30
CA VAL A 21 0.39 -9.10 0.50
C VAL A 21 -0.16 -7.75 0.05
N GLN A 22 -0.47 -7.61 -1.22
CA GLN A 22 -0.86 -6.34 -1.85
C GLN A 22 -2.28 -6.43 -2.42
N THR A 23 -3.02 -5.32 -2.26
CA THR A 23 -4.41 -5.15 -2.69
C THR A 23 -4.68 -3.69 -3.04
N GLY A 24 -5.94 -3.35 -3.29
CA GLY A 24 -6.38 -1.98 -3.56
C GLY A 24 -6.43 -1.59 -5.03
N ASP A 25 -6.33 -2.58 -5.93
CA ASP A 25 -6.63 -2.44 -7.35
C ASP A 25 -8.00 -3.10 -7.65
N PRO A 26 -9.05 -2.33 -7.98
CA PRO A 26 -10.36 -2.86 -8.36
C PRO A 26 -10.35 -3.78 -9.58
N THR A 27 -9.36 -3.65 -10.46
CA THR A 27 -9.20 -4.51 -11.64
C THR A 27 -8.46 -5.80 -11.34
N GLY A 28 -7.80 -5.91 -10.18
CA GLY A 28 -6.98 -7.06 -9.81
C GLY A 28 -5.72 -7.26 -10.67
N THR A 29 -5.35 -6.31 -11.53
CA THR A 29 -4.19 -6.45 -12.44
C THR A 29 -2.87 -6.00 -11.78
N GLY A 30 -2.96 -5.24 -10.68
CA GLY A 30 -1.83 -4.60 -10.00
C GLY A 30 -1.32 -3.34 -10.69
N LYS A 31 -1.91 -2.93 -11.82
CA LYS A 31 -1.50 -1.74 -12.58
C LYS A 31 -2.43 -0.54 -12.41
N ASN A 32 -3.64 -0.78 -11.91
CA ASN A 32 -4.67 0.25 -11.78
C ASN A 32 -4.97 0.57 -10.32
N GLY A 33 -5.71 1.64 -10.10
CA GLY A 33 -6.01 2.14 -8.77
C GLY A 33 -5.80 3.63 -8.71
N GLN A 34 -6.86 4.35 -8.36
CA GLN A 34 -6.85 5.81 -8.31
C GLN A 34 -7.15 6.26 -6.89
N SER A 35 -6.44 7.28 -6.43
CA SER A 35 -6.78 7.93 -5.17
C SER A 35 -8.17 8.59 -5.26
N ILE A 36 -8.72 8.96 -4.11
CA ILE A 36 -9.98 9.72 -4.05
C ILE A 36 -9.91 11.05 -4.83
N TRP A 37 -8.72 11.64 -4.96
CA TRP A 37 -8.50 12.88 -5.69
C TRP A 37 -8.36 12.68 -7.22
N LYS A 38 -8.51 11.44 -7.72
CA LYS A 38 -8.29 11.05 -9.12
C LYS A 38 -6.91 11.43 -9.66
N LYS A 39 -5.95 11.65 -8.77
CA LYS A 39 -4.56 12.04 -9.05
C LYS A 39 -3.63 11.27 -8.12
N ARG A 40 -2.38 11.09 -8.53
CA ARG A 40 -1.36 10.55 -7.63
C ARG A 40 -1.05 11.56 -6.54
N PHE A 41 -0.74 11.08 -5.34
CA PHE A 41 -0.36 11.94 -4.22
C PHE A 41 1.03 11.58 -3.69
N LYS A 42 1.59 12.52 -2.93
CA LYS A 42 2.97 12.50 -2.46
C LYS A 42 3.22 11.39 -1.45
N ASP A 43 4.48 10.99 -1.31
CA ASP A 43 4.89 10.09 -0.23
C ASP A 43 4.96 10.87 1.09
N GLU A 44 4.38 10.31 2.14
CA GLU A 44 4.47 10.78 3.51
C GLU A 44 5.37 9.85 4.33
N PHE A 45 6.43 10.39 4.94
CA PHE A 45 7.38 9.66 5.76
C PHE A 45 7.47 10.25 7.16
N HIS A 46 7.55 9.39 8.18
CA HIS A 46 7.73 9.78 9.58
C HIS A 46 8.78 8.88 10.22
N ASP A 47 9.73 9.46 10.95
CA ASP A 47 10.87 8.72 11.54
C ASP A 47 10.45 7.63 12.54
N SER A 48 9.28 7.81 13.17
CA SER A 48 8.68 6.88 14.12
C SER A 48 7.98 5.70 13.45
N LEU A 49 7.58 5.83 12.19
CA LEU A 49 6.89 4.79 11.45
C LEU A 49 7.90 3.96 10.68
N ARG A 50 8.02 2.68 11.05
CA ARG A 50 8.94 1.72 10.42
C ARG A 50 8.25 0.40 10.21
N HIS A 51 8.65 -0.32 9.16
CA HIS A 51 8.23 -1.69 8.87
C HIS A 51 8.94 -2.68 9.80
N ASN A 52 8.83 -2.46 11.11
CA ASN A 52 9.56 -3.21 12.14
C ASN A 52 8.82 -4.45 12.65
N ALA A 53 7.57 -4.65 12.24
CA ALA A 53 6.69 -5.71 12.71
C ALA A 53 5.84 -6.29 11.56
N ARG A 54 5.17 -7.41 11.85
CA ARG A 54 4.08 -7.94 11.01
C ARG A 54 2.84 -7.05 11.14
N GLY A 55 2.08 -6.94 10.05
CA GLY A 55 0.81 -6.21 10.00
C GLY A 55 0.94 -4.75 9.58
N ILE A 56 2.16 -4.24 9.34
CA ILE A 56 2.36 -2.86 8.93
C ILE A 56 1.72 -2.65 7.55
N MET A 57 0.89 -1.61 7.44
CA MET A 57 0.17 -1.25 6.23
C MET A 57 0.80 -0.03 5.58
N SER A 58 1.16 -0.18 4.30
CA SER A 58 1.89 0.84 3.56
C SER A 58 1.38 0.99 2.14
N MET A 59 1.44 2.20 1.61
CA MET A 59 1.01 2.50 0.25
C MET A 59 1.92 1.86 -0.78
N ALA A 60 1.34 1.26 -1.82
CA ALA A 60 2.08 0.78 -2.98
C ALA A 60 2.21 1.93 -3.99
N ASN A 61 3.43 2.19 -4.44
CA ASN A 61 3.74 3.21 -5.44
C ASN A 61 4.59 2.61 -6.58
N ASN A 62 4.62 3.29 -7.73
CA ASN A 62 5.42 2.96 -8.91
C ASN A 62 6.60 3.92 -9.07
N GLY A 63 7.11 4.45 -7.95
CA GLY A 63 8.13 5.51 -7.90
C GLY A 63 7.73 6.63 -6.93
N PRO A 64 8.62 7.61 -6.70
CA PRO A 64 8.38 8.72 -5.78
C PRO A 64 7.08 9.47 -6.11
N ASP A 65 6.31 9.83 -5.08
CA ASP A 65 5.09 10.63 -5.16
C ASP A 65 4.01 10.07 -6.09
N SER A 66 3.94 8.74 -6.21
CA SER A 66 3.01 8.06 -7.12
C SER A 66 1.92 7.25 -6.41
N ASN A 67 1.60 7.60 -5.17
CA ASN A 67 0.59 6.89 -4.39
C ASN A 67 -0.80 6.99 -5.03
N GLY A 68 -1.49 5.85 -5.06
CA GLY A 68 -2.83 5.70 -5.62
C GLY A 68 -3.81 5.12 -4.60
N SER A 69 -4.49 4.04 -4.96
CA SER A 69 -5.36 3.30 -4.05
C SER A 69 -4.77 1.99 -3.55
N GLN A 70 -3.68 1.53 -4.16
CA GLN A 70 -3.05 0.27 -3.82
C GLN A 70 -2.23 0.39 -2.54
N PHE A 71 -2.28 -0.66 -1.74
CA PHE A 71 -1.49 -0.78 -0.51
C PHE A 71 -1.10 -2.24 -0.27
N PHE A 72 -0.12 -2.44 0.59
CA PHE A 72 0.32 -3.75 1.01
C PHE A 72 0.44 -3.86 2.51
N ILE A 73 0.36 -5.10 2.99
CA ILE A 73 0.50 -5.47 4.40
C ILE A 73 1.72 -6.37 4.52
N THR A 74 2.61 -6.06 5.46
CA THR A 74 3.83 -6.86 5.69
C THR A 74 3.53 -8.11 6.52
N TYR A 75 4.13 -9.24 6.14
CA TYR A 75 4.08 -10.47 6.95
C TYR A 75 5.14 -10.52 8.04
N SER A 76 6.19 -9.71 7.93
CA SER A 76 7.34 -9.70 8.83
C SER A 76 7.99 -8.32 8.83
N LYS A 77 9.05 -8.14 9.63
CA LYS A 77 9.88 -6.94 9.61
C LYS A 77 10.53 -6.76 8.24
N GLN A 78 10.29 -5.62 7.59
CA GLN A 78 10.78 -5.29 6.25
C GLN A 78 11.43 -3.91 6.21
N THR A 79 12.55 -3.74 6.93
CA THR A 79 13.24 -2.44 7.05
C THR A 79 13.79 -1.89 5.73
N MET A 80 13.90 -2.72 4.67
CA MET A 80 14.30 -2.24 3.35
C MET A 80 13.25 -1.34 2.67
N LEU A 81 12.02 -1.38 3.17
CA LEU A 81 10.86 -0.62 2.67
C LEU A 81 10.69 0.72 3.41
N ASP A 82 11.42 0.91 4.52
CA ASP A 82 11.43 2.16 5.28
C ASP A 82 11.90 3.32 4.38
N MET A 83 11.27 4.48 4.54
CA MET A 83 11.55 5.69 3.75
C MET A 83 11.36 5.54 2.23
N LYS A 84 10.74 4.44 1.75
CA LYS A 84 10.37 4.23 0.34
C LYS A 84 8.87 4.15 0.13
N TYR A 85 8.16 3.61 1.11
CA TYR A 85 6.72 3.47 1.08
C TYR A 85 6.10 4.13 2.31
N SER A 86 5.04 4.91 2.08
CA SER A 86 4.33 5.60 3.15
C SER A 86 3.55 4.63 4.02
N ILE A 87 3.90 4.58 5.30
CA ILE A 87 3.20 3.79 6.30
C ILE A 87 2.01 4.61 6.80
N PHE A 88 0.82 4.03 6.81
CA PHE A 88 -0.39 4.69 7.30
C PHE A 88 -1.12 3.89 8.39
N GLY A 89 -0.68 2.66 8.70
CA GLY A 89 -1.35 1.82 9.69
C GLY A 89 -0.55 0.58 10.11
N LYS A 90 -1.09 -0.13 11.10
CA LYS A 90 -0.59 -1.41 11.63
C LYS A 90 -1.76 -2.28 12.09
#